data_AF-A0A257YFB8-F1
#
_entry.id   AF-A0A257YFB8-F1
#
_cell.length_a   1.000
_cell.length_b   1.000
_cell.length_c   1.000
_cell.angle_alpha   90.00
_cell.angle_beta   90.00
_cell.angle_gamma   90.00
#
_symmetry.space_group_name_H-M   'P 1'
#
loop_
_entity.id
_entity.type
_entity.pdbx_description
1 polymer ?
#
loop_
_entity_poly.entity_id
_entity_poly.type
_entity_poly.pdbx_seq_one_letter_code
_entity_poly.pdbx_strand_id
1 'polypeptide(L)'
;MKKLAVLAAAAALAMPAAASAQVVITAGSAPAVSALNDFKTQLAGLGLTQMSTNATLDLDAGNWAITYYLLGSESGFNDTFTAPDVNFTETTGYSPWGESFIGVSSLVGWAGGSLGPILNFSSVGGAPASLGNTGFGVFLSAAQAGSETTNSTFYFGYDDQITNPDDDNHDDLIIKAVVSPIPEPSTWGLMILGFGALGMAMRGSRRRETSIGKINFA
;
A
#
# COMPACT_ATOMS: atom_id res chain seq x y z
N MET A 1 -28.92 40.31 4.76
CA MET A 1 -28.53 39.13 5.58
C MET A 1 -28.75 37.77 4.91
N LYS A 2 -29.67 37.60 3.94
CA LYS A 2 -29.95 36.29 3.29
C LYS A 2 -28.90 35.78 2.27
N LYS A 3 -27.94 36.62 1.84
CA LYS A 3 -26.97 36.27 0.77
C LYS A 3 -25.64 35.67 1.28
N LEU A 4 -25.34 35.78 2.58
CA LEU A 4 -24.12 35.18 3.15
C LEU A 4 -24.26 33.67 3.41
N ALA A 5 -25.48 33.18 3.65
CA ALA A 5 -25.74 31.77 3.94
C ALA A 5 -25.53 30.84 2.73
N VAL A 6 -25.62 31.35 1.50
CA VAL A 6 -25.55 30.53 0.28
C VAL A 6 -24.11 30.17 -0.12
N LEU A 7 -23.11 31.01 0.21
CA LEU A 7 -21.71 30.71 -0.12
C LEU A 7 -21.08 29.67 0.81
N ALA A 8 -21.48 29.63 2.09
CA ALA A 8 -21.00 28.63 3.04
C ALA A 8 -21.54 27.22 2.75
N ALA A 9 -22.76 27.13 2.19
CA ALA A 9 -23.38 25.85 1.84
C ALA A 9 -22.75 25.18 0.60
N ALA A 10 -22.19 25.95 -0.34
CA ALA A 10 -21.56 25.41 -1.55
C ALA A 10 -20.13 24.87 -1.30
N ALA A 11 -19.40 25.45 -0.33
CA ALA A 11 -18.06 24.98 0.04
C ALA A 11 -18.06 23.62 0.77
N ALA A 12 -19.17 23.25 1.41
CA ALA A 12 -19.32 21.98 2.13
C ALA A 12 -19.56 20.77 1.22
N LEU A 13 -19.93 20.99 -0.05
CA LEU A 13 -20.27 19.92 -1.01
C LEU A 13 -19.10 19.48 -1.91
N ALA A 14 -17.95 20.15 -1.82
CA ALA A 14 -16.78 19.87 -2.65
C ALA A 14 -15.58 19.41 -1.80
N MET A 15 -15.82 18.64 -0.74
CA MET A 15 -14.72 17.90 -0.12
C MET A 15 -14.39 16.74 -1.05
N PRO A 16 -13.21 16.71 -1.70
CA PRO A 16 -12.79 15.53 -2.44
C PRO A 16 -12.74 14.37 -1.45
N ALA A 17 -13.52 13.32 -1.72
CA ALA A 17 -13.41 12.08 -0.98
C ALA A 17 -11.98 11.56 -1.21
N ALA A 18 -11.16 11.56 -0.17
CA ALA A 18 -9.87 10.88 -0.23
C ALA A 18 -10.16 9.40 -0.48
N ALA A 19 -9.80 8.91 -1.67
CA ALA A 19 -9.85 7.48 -1.94
C ALA A 19 -8.83 6.81 -1.00
N SER A 20 -9.31 6.01 -0.04
CA SER A 20 -8.43 5.18 0.76
C SER A 20 -7.90 4.05 -0.13
N ALA A 21 -6.58 3.87 -0.18
CA ALA A 21 -6.00 2.68 -0.80
C ALA A 21 -6.45 1.43 -0.05
N GLN A 22 -7.05 0.50 -0.78
CA GLN A 22 -7.63 -0.71 -0.24
C GLN A 22 -7.19 -1.89 -1.11
N VAL A 23 -6.42 -2.80 -0.52
CA VAL A 23 -6.19 -4.14 -1.06
C VAL A 23 -7.15 -5.07 -0.34
N VAL A 24 -7.95 -5.79 -1.11
CA VAL A 24 -8.77 -6.89 -0.63
C VAL A 24 -7.88 -8.13 -0.54
N ILE A 25 -7.72 -8.62 0.69
CA ILE A 25 -7.01 -9.85 0.99
C ILE A 25 -8.07 -10.92 1.21
N THR A 26 -8.10 -11.92 0.34
CA THR A 26 -8.98 -13.08 0.50
C THR A 26 -8.14 -14.29 0.86
N ALA A 27 -8.29 -14.78 2.09
CA ALA A 27 -7.58 -15.97 2.54
C ALA A 27 -8.55 -17.07 2.93
N GLY A 28 -8.27 -18.30 2.51
CA GLY A 28 -8.91 -19.49 3.06
C GLY A 28 -8.48 -19.74 4.51
N SER A 29 -8.72 -20.95 5.02
CA SER A 29 -8.12 -21.37 6.29
C SER A 29 -6.60 -21.24 6.21
N ALA A 30 -6.02 -20.42 7.08
CA ALA A 30 -4.59 -20.19 7.15
C ALA A 30 -4.04 -20.85 8.43
N PRO A 31 -3.09 -21.80 8.33
CA PRO A 31 -2.42 -22.36 9.51
C PRO A 31 -1.56 -21.32 10.21
N ALA A 32 -1.15 -21.65 11.44
CA ALA A 32 -0.21 -20.84 12.20
C ALA A 32 1.13 -20.75 11.46
N VAL A 33 1.78 -19.59 11.55
CA VAL A 33 3.16 -19.41 11.05
C VAL A 33 4.04 -20.53 11.62
N SER A 34 4.82 -21.18 10.74
CA SER A 34 5.66 -22.33 11.08
C SER A 34 6.50 -22.07 12.32
N ALA A 35 6.70 -23.08 13.16
CA ALA A 35 7.62 -22.98 14.30
C ALA A 35 9.09 -22.90 13.88
N LEU A 36 9.38 -23.24 12.62
CA LEU A 36 10.68 -23.16 11.99
C LEU A 36 10.90 -21.81 11.28
N ASN A 37 9.93 -20.89 11.33
CA ASN A 37 10.14 -19.54 10.81
C ASN A 37 10.95 -18.73 11.84
N ASP A 38 12.16 -18.33 11.47
CA ASP A 38 13.12 -17.62 12.32
C ASP A 38 12.65 -16.21 12.69
N PHE A 39 11.76 -15.64 11.89
CA PHE A 39 11.11 -14.35 12.14
C PHE A 39 9.72 -14.45 12.81
N LYS A 40 9.30 -15.65 13.24
CA LYS A 40 7.96 -15.88 13.83
C LYS A 40 7.63 -14.95 14.98
N THR A 41 8.60 -14.68 15.85
CA THR A 41 8.39 -13.84 17.03
C THR A 41 8.12 -12.39 16.64
N GLN A 42 8.80 -11.90 15.61
CA GLN A 42 8.69 -10.55 15.10
C GLN A 42 7.37 -10.38 14.32
N LEU A 43 7.01 -11.38 13.50
CA LEU A 43 5.69 -11.46 12.85
C LEU A 43 4.56 -11.46 13.88
N ALA A 44 4.67 -12.25 14.95
CA ALA A 44 3.70 -12.26 16.04
C ALA A 44 3.63 -10.90 16.78
N GLY A 45 4.75 -10.18 16.90
CA GLY A 45 4.81 -8.82 17.42
C GLY A 45 4.02 -7.80 16.58
N LEU A 46 3.83 -8.08 15.29
CA LEU A 46 2.94 -7.32 14.38
C LEU A 46 1.50 -7.84 14.39
N GLY A 47 1.19 -8.88 15.16
CA GLY A 47 -0.11 -9.57 15.16
C GLY A 47 -0.31 -10.53 14.00
N LEU A 48 0.74 -10.82 13.22
CA LEU A 48 0.71 -11.74 12.08
C LEU A 48 1.07 -13.15 12.55
N THR A 49 0.06 -13.91 12.96
CA THR A 49 0.24 -15.23 13.57
C THR A 49 -0.16 -16.38 12.65
N GLN A 50 -0.73 -16.07 11.48
CA GLN A 50 -1.20 -17.03 10.49
C GLN A 50 -0.49 -16.79 9.15
N MET A 51 -0.48 -17.79 8.28
CA MET A 51 0.10 -17.69 6.94
C MET A 51 -0.72 -18.48 5.93
N SER A 52 -0.89 -17.95 4.73
CA SER A 52 -1.63 -18.58 3.63
C SER A 52 -0.84 -18.51 2.34
N THR A 53 -0.62 -19.66 1.70
CA THR A 53 0.00 -19.77 0.37
C THR A 53 -1.02 -19.66 -0.77
N ASN A 54 -2.30 -19.59 -0.43
CA ASN A 54 -3.42 -19.50 -1.37
C ASN A 54 -4.26 -18.23 -1.21
N ALA A 55 -3.72 -17.22 -0.53
CA ALA A 55 -4.38 -15.93 -0.40
C ALA A 55 -4.37 -15.17 -1.75
N THR A 56 -5.42 -14.41 -2.02
CA THR A 56 -5.44 -13.42 -3.10
C THR A 56 -5.24 -12.02 -2.54
N LEU A 57 -4.63 -11.16 -3.36
CA LEU A 57 -4.41 -9.75 -3.09
C LEU A 57 -4.98 -9.00 -4.29
N ASP A 58 -6.16 -8.43 -4.12
CA ASP A 58 -6.88 -7.73 -5.18
C ASP A 58 -6.89 -6.24 -4.89
N LEU A 59 -6.40 -5.44 -5.84
CA LEU A 59 -6.34 -3.99 -5.73
C LEU A 59 -7.40 -3.37 -6.64
N ASP A 60 -8.15 -2.40 -6.12
CA ASP A 60 -9.17 -1.69 -6.89
C ASP A 60 -8.59 -0.93 -8.09
N ALA A 61 -9.43 -0.64 -9.07
CA ALA A 61 -9.04 0.19 -10.21
C ALA A 61 -8.62 1.59 -9.76
N GLY A 62 -7.53 2.14 -10.31
CA GLY A 62 -7.05 3.46 -9.94
C GLY A 62 -5.56 3.71 -10.21
N ASN A 63 -5.05 4.77 -9.60
CA ASN A 63 -3.63 5.10 -9.60
C ASN A 63 -3.05 4.85 -8.21
N TRP A 64 -2.06 3.97 -8.11
CA TRP A 64 -1.54 3.49 -6.84
C TRP A 64 -0.02 3.49 -6.82
N ALA A 65 0.54 3.85 -5.67
CA ALA A 65 1.95 3.64 -5.36
C ALA A 65 2.04 2.52 -4.33
N ILE A 66 2.82 1.48 -4.63
CA ILE A 66 3.12 0.40 -3.70
C ILE A 66 4.57 0.53 -3.27
N THR A 67 4.78 0.85 -2.00
CA THR A 67 6.11 0.97 -1.40
C THR A 67 6.49 -0.35 -0.76
N TYR A 68 7.67 -0.87 -1.09
CA TYR A 68 8.16 -2.13 -0.57
C TYR A 68 9.33 -1.93 0.38
N TYR A 69 9.35 -2.76 1.42
CA TYR A 69 10.42 -2.84 2.40
C TYR A 69 10.84 -4.29 2.56
N LEU A 70 12.13 -4.55 2.57
CA LEU A 70 12.69 -5.77 3.14
C LEU A 70 12.49 -5.71 4.65
N LEU A 71 12.02 -6.81 5.24
CA LEU A 71 11.93 -6.96 6.70
C LEU A 71 13.00 -7.87 7.25
N GLY A 72 13.41 -8.90 6.52
CA GLY A 72 14.40 -9.89 6.97
C GLY A 72 14.60 -10.93 5.88
N SER A 73 15.72 -11.65 5.96
CA SER A 73 16.00 -12.79 5.11
C SER A 73 16.94 -13.78 5.80
N GLU A 74 16.75 -15.06 5.53
CA GLU A 74 17.60 -16.16 6.03
C GLU A 74 17.90 -17.19 4.94
N SER A 75 17.92 -16.77 3.67
CA SER A 75 18.12 -17.72 2.58
C SER A 75 19.56 -18.27 2.53
N GLY A 76 19.66 -19.54 2.14
CA GLY A 76 20.93 -20.15 1.72
C GLY A 76 21.36 -19.76 0.30
N PHE A 77 20.47 -19.09 -0.44
CA PHE A 77 20.67 -18.70 -1.84
C PHE A 77 20.68 -17.17 -2.00
N ASN A 78 20.51 -16.70 -3.23
CA ASN A 78 20.36 -15.27 -3.51
C ASN A 78 18.95 -15.07 -4.07
N ASP A 79 18.06 -14.58 -3.22
CA ASP A 79 16.67 -14.37 -3.60
C ASP A 79 16.43 -12.98 -4.11
N THR A 80 15.48 -12.91 -5.03
CA THR A 80 15.13 -11.70 -5.75
C THR A 80 13.63 -11.50 -5.70
N PHE A 81 13.21 -10.40 -5.09
CA PHE A 81 11.86 -9.88 -5.20
C PHE A 81 11.75 -8.93 -6.40
N THR A 82 10.76 -9.18 -7.25
CA THR A 82 10.44 -8.34 -8.41
C THR A 82 9.00 -7.86 -8.35
N ALA A 83 8.83 -6.56 -8.59
CA ALA A 83 7.57 -5.91 -8.86
C ALA A 83 7.76 -4.86 -9.97
N PRO A 84 6.70 -4.22 -10.50
CA PRO A 84 6.88 -3.13 -11.46
C PRO A 84 7.81 -2.06 -10.86
N ASP A 85 8.82 -1.63 -11.61
CA ASP A 85 9.82 -0.64 -11.17
C ASP A 85 10.70 -1.05 -9.97
N VAL A 86 10.59 -2.30 -9.48
CA VAL A 86 11.35 -2.81 -8.33
C VAL A 86 11.98 -4.15 -8.66
N ASN A 87 13.30 -4.24 -8.52
CA ASN A 87 14.04 -5.49 -8.62
C ASN A 87 15.10 -5.51 -7.51
N PHE A 88 14.82 -6.23 -6.43
CA PHE A 88 15.67 -6.30 -5.26
C PHE A 88 16.20 -7.72 -5.13
N THR A 89 17.52 -7.86 -5.22
CA THR A 89 18.23 -9.11 -4.91
C THR A 89 18.96 -8.93 -3.59
N GLU A 90 18.74 -9.82 -2.65
CA GLU A 90 19.54 -9.82 -1.42
C GLU A 90 21.00 -10.17 -1.73
N THR A 91 21.91 -9.73 -0.86
CA THR A 91 23.36 -9.86 -1.11
C THR A 91 24.10 -10.67 -0.05
N THR A 92 23.38 -11.19 0.95
CA THR A 92 23.94 -11.93 2.09
C THR A 92 22.89 -12.90 2.63
N GLY A 93 23.27 -14.16 2.90
CA GLY A 93 22.35 -15.21 3.40
C GLY A 93 21.86 -15.07 4.85
N TYR A 94 21.89 -13.86 5.41
CA TYR A 94 21.13 -13.51 6.60
C TYR A 94 21.03 -11.98 6.72
N SER A 95 19.81 -11.45 6.64
CA SER A 95 19.46 -10.07 7.02
C SER A 95 18.60 -10.09 8.27
N PRO A 96 19.04 -9.47 9.39
CA PRO A 96 18.25 -9.43 10.61
C PRO A 96 16.96 -8.64 10.40
N TRP A 97 15.98 -8.91 11.27
CA TRP A 97 14.69 -8.22 11.23
C TRP A 97 14.84 -6.70 11.36
N GLY A 98 14.34 -5.96 10.37
CA GLY A 98 14.30 -4.50 10.31
C GLY A 98 13.74 -3.98 8.98
N GLU A 99 13.04 -2.85 9.01
CA GLU A 99 12.49 -2.27 7.79
C GLU A 99 13.59 -1.57 6.97
N SER A 100 13.87 -2.09 5.78
CA SER A 100 14.77 -1.47 4.80
C SER A 100 14.01 -1.17 3.52
N PHE A 101 14.01 0.09 3.08
CA PHE A 101 13.32 0.49 1.85
C PHE A 101 14.01 -0.12 0.63
N ILE A 102 13.24 -0.80 -0.23
CA ILE A 102 13.77 -1.45 -1.44
C ILE A 102 13.22 -0.86 -2.75
N GLY A 103 12.06 -0.18 -2.73
CA GLY A 103 11.54 0.46 -3.94
C GLY A 103 10.06 0.84 -3.88
N VAL A 104 9.58 1.43 -4.98
CA VAL A 104 8.18 1.81 -5.18
C VAL A 104 7.74 1.38 -6.58
N SER A 105 6.62 0.66 -6.68
CA SER A 105 5.89 0.45 -7.95
C SER A 105 4.89 1.58 -8.18
N SER A 106 4.87 2.15 -9.39
CA SER A 106 3.86 3.13 -9.79
C SER A 106 2.83 2.51 -10.74
N LEU A 107 1.67 2.13 -10.23
CA LEU A 107 0.57 1.59 -11.01
C LEU A 107 -0.35 2.72 -11.47
N VAL A 108 -0.14 3.24 -12.68
CA VAL A 108 -0.98 4.29 -13.28
C VAL A 108 -2.00 3.67 -14.23
N GLY A 109 -3.28 3.98 -14.01
CA GLY A 109 -4.38 3.45 -14.80
C GLY A 109 -4.61 1.95 -14.57
N TRP A 110 -4.35 1.46 -13.36
CA TRP A 110 -4.61 0.07 -13.01
C TRP A 110 -6.09 -0.24 -13.20
N ALA A 111 -6.40 -1.30 -13.95
CA ALA A 111 -7.78 -1.68 -14.27
C ALA A 111 -8.52 -2.33 -13.08
N GLY A 112 -7.81 -2.62 -12.00
CA GLY A 112 -8.31 -3.40 -10.88
C GLY A 112 -8.00 -4.89 -11.03
N GLY A 113 -7.96 -5.61 -9.91
CA GLY A 113 -7.78 -7.06 -9.85
C GLY A 113 -6.48 -7.48 -9.17
N SER A 114 -6.11 -8.73 -9.42
CA SER A 114 -5.05 -9.40 -8.65
C SER A 114 -3.67 -8.79 -8.87
N LEU A 115 -2.94 -8.60 -7.76
CA LEU A 115 -1.53 -8.24 -7.75
C LEU A 115 -0.62 -9.45 -8.04
N GLY A 116 -1.15 -10.67 -8.06
CA GLY A 116 -0.34 -11.89 -8.23
C GLY A 116 0.58 -11.90 -9.46
N PRO A 117 0.13 -11.48 -10.66
CA PRO A 117 0.98 -11.45 -11.85
C PRO A 117 2.18 -10.49 -11.75
N ILE A 118 2.12 -9.52 -10.84
CA ILE A 118 3.13 -8.46 -10.73
C ILE A 118 4.03 -8.64 -9.50
N LEU A 119 3.74 -9.58 -8.60
CA LEU A 119 4.55 -9.86 -7.41
C LEU A 119 5.22 -11.22 -7.58
N ASN A 120 6.55 -11.22 -7.72
CA ASN A 120 7.30 -12.43 -8.02
C ASN A 120 8.56 -12.52 -7.18
N PHE A 121 8.85 -13.73 -6.71
CA PHE A 121 10.13 -14.13 -6.18
C PHE A 121 10.85 -15.06 -7.15
N SER A 122 12.16 -14.93 -7.19
CA SER A 122 13.04 -15.87 -7.89
C SER A 122 14.33 -16.04 -7.11
N SER A 123 14.96 -17.20 -7.26
CA SER A 123 16.19 -17.55 -6.57
C SER A 123 17.19 -18.14 -7.56
N VAL A 124 18.47 -17.89 -7.33
CA VAL A 124 19.55 -18.58 -8.06
C VAL A 124 19.80 -19.94 -7.41
N GLY A 125 19.04 -20.95 -7.82
CA GLY A 125 19.15 -22.31 -7.28
C GLY A 125 17.88 -22.80 -6.61
N GLY A 126 16.99 -21.88 -6.21
CA GLY A 126 15.66 -22.17 -5.67
C GLY A 126 14.50 -22.12 -6.68
N ALA A 127 13.29 -22.42 -6.19
CA ALA A 127 12.04 -22.43 -6.97
C ALA A 127 11.44 -21.02 -7.05
N PRO A 128 11.16 -20.46 -8.25
CA PRO A 128 10.45 -19.19 -8.33
C PRO A 128 9.02 -19.33 -7.78
N ALA A 129 8.52 -18.27 -7.15
CA ALA A 129 7.18 -18.25 -6.60
C ALA A 129 6.47 -16.92 -6.89
N SER A 130 5.20 -17.03 -7.26
CA SER A 130 4.26 -15.91 -7.37
C SER A 130 3.07 -16.16 -6.45
N LEU A 131 2.24 -15.14 -6.23
CA LEU A 131 1.07 -15.26 -5.36
C LEU A 131 0.18 -16.45 -5.77
N GLY A 132 -0.14 -17.31 -4.81
CA GLY A 132 -0.89 -18.55 -5.03
C GLY A 132 -0.02 -19.78 -5.30
N ASN A 133 1.31 -19.62 -5.37
CA ASN A 133 2.26 -20.74 -5.36
C ASN A 133 2.66 -21.08 -3.92
N THR A 134 3.08 -22.33 -3.71
CA THR A 134 3.46 -22.81 -2.38
C THR A 134 4.62 -22.03 -1.78
N GLY A 135 5.61 -21.61 -2.58
CA GLY A 135 6.73 -20.78 -2.11
C GLY A 135 6.38 -19.31 -1.81
N PHE A 136 5.13 -18.87 -1.99
CA PHE A 136 4.71 -17.50 -1.70
C PHE A 136 3.71 -17.51 -0.53
N GLY A 137 4.17 -17.16 0.67
CA GLY A 137 3.33 -17.08 1.86
C GLY A 137 2.83 -15.66 2.10
N VAL A 138 1.53 -15.46 2.32
CA VAL A 138 0.97 -14.20 2.83
C VAL A 138 0.77 -14.31 4.33
N PHE A 139 1.40 -13.43 5.09
CA PHE A 139 1.26 -13.37 6.55
C PHE A 139 0.01 -12.59 6.95
N LEU A 140 -0.75 -13.17 7.87
CA LEU A 140 -2.10 -12.74 8.23
C LEU A 140 -2.25 -12.70 9.75
N SER A 141 -3.09 -11.80 10.23
CA SER A 141 -3.60 -11.90 11.60
C SER A 141 -4.61 -13.03 11.73
N ALA A 142 -4.85 -13.49 12.96
CA ALA A 142 -5.86 -14.50 13.25
C ALA A 142 -7.27 -14.11 12.76
N ALA A 143 -7.59 -12.81 12.72
CA ALA A 143 -8.88 -12.31 12.24
C ALA A 143 -9.01 -12.34 10.71
N GLN A 144 -7.90 -12.38 9.97
CA GLN A 144 -7.89 -12.41 8.51
C GLN A 144 -7.91 -13.83 7.95
N ALA A 145 -7.46 -14.82 8.74
CA ALA A 145 -7.50 -16.22 8.35
C ALA A 145 -8.95 -16.69 8.15
N GLY A 146 -9.27 -17.17 6.95
CA GLY A 146 -10.62 -17.60 6.57
C GLY A 146 -11.60 -16.45 6.31
N SER A 147 -11.11 -15.22 6.16
CA SER A 147 -11.92 -14.03 5.90
C SER A 147 -11.44 -13.28 4.66
N GLU A 148 -12.35 -12.50 4.10
CA GLU A 148 -12.02 -11.38 3.24
C GLU A 148 -11.81 -10.14 4.11
N THR A 149 -10.69 -9.44 3.92
CA THR A 149 -10.36 -8.22 4.70
C THR A 149 -9.72 -7.18 3.81
N THR A 150 -9.78 -5.92 4.25
CA THR A 150 -9.26 -4.81 3.46
C THR A 150 -8.15 -4.09 4.19
N ASN A 151 -6.95 -4.08 3.61
CA ASN A 151 -5.78 -3.48 4.20
C ASN A 151 -5.02 -2.60 3.20
N SER A 152 -4.34 -1.58 3.69
CA SER A 152 -3.33 -0.82 2.90
C SER A 152 -1.93 -1.41 3.05
N THR A 153 -1.74 -2.36 3.95
CA THR A 153 -0.44 -2.98 4.26
C THR A 153 -0.59 -4.48 4.32
N PHE A 154 0.32 -5.17 3.63
CA PHE A 154 0.37 -6.62 3.60
C PHE A 154 1.82 -7.08 3.64
N TYR A 155 2.00 -8.30 4.12
CA TYR A 155 3.27 -8.90 4.44
C TYR A 155 3.32 -10.27 3.79
N PHE A 156 4.44 -10.60 3.18
CA PHE A 156 4.60 -11.87 2.51
C PHE A 156 6.03 -12.36 2.62
N GLY A 157 6.18 -13.67 2.62
CA GLY A 157 7.43 -14.39 2.73
C GLY A 157 7.63 -15.27 1.51
N TYR A 158 8.90 -15.50 1.20
CA TYR A 158 9.35 -16.42 0.17
C TYR A 158 9.93 -17.66 0.84
N ASP A 159 9.66 -18.82 0.25
CA ASP A 159 10.36 -20.07 0.49
C ASP A 159 10.96 -20.49 -0.86
N ASP A 160 12.28 -20.52 -0.92
CA ASP A 160 13.05 -20.78 -2.13
C ASP A 160 13.29 -22.27 -2.40
N GLN A 161 12.87 -23.16 -1.49
CA GLN A 161 13.34 -24.54 -1.49
C GLN A 161 12.66 -25.44 -2.53
N ILE A 162 13.47 -26.25 -3.22
CA ILE A 162 13.01 -27.18 -4.27
C ILE A 162 12.81 -28.61 -3.73
N THR A 163 13.64 -29.04 -2.78
CA THR A 163 13.85 -30.48 -2.51
C THR A 163 13.37 -30.97 -1.16
N ASN A 164 13.04 -30.07 -0.22
CA ASN A 164 12.66 -30.47 1.12
C ASN A 164 11.45 -29.64 1.58
N PRO A 165 10.22 -30.18 1.51
CA PRO A 165 9.02 -29.45 1.93
C PRO A 165 8.91 -29.23 3.45
N ASP A 166 9.85 -29.75 4.24
CA ASP A 166 9.77 -29.82 5.71
C ASP A 166 10.21 -28.53 6.41
N ASP A 167 10.82 -27.58 5.68
CA ASP A 167 11.16 -26.22 6.15
C ASP A 167 10.34 -25.15 5.42
N ASP A 168 9.13 -25.47 4.95
CA ASP A 168 8.09 -24.55 4.47
C ASP A 168 7.74 -23.50 5.55
N ASN A 169 8.64 -22.54 5.73
CA ASN A 169 8.67 -21.57 6.80
C ASN A 169 8.56 -20.13 6.26
N HIS A 170 8.82 -19.91 4.97
CA HIS A 170 8.74 -18.62 4.26
C HIS A 170 9.52 -17.49 4.93
N ASP A 171 10.69 -17.78 5.50
CA ASP A 171 11.60 -16.77 6.06
C ASP A 171 12.82 -16.45 5.20
N ASP A 172 13.02 -17.14 4.08
CA ASP A 172 14.13 -16.88 3.16
C ASP A 172 14.15 -15.41 2.72
N LEU A 173 12.99 -14.83 2.39
CA LEU A 173 12.86 -13.40 2.12
C LEU A 173 11.49 -12.85 2.54
N ILE A 174 11.46 -11.92 3.49
CA ILE A 174 10.22 -11.31 3.98
C ILE A 174 10.10 -9.86 3.51
N ILE A 175 8.99 -9.56 2.84
CA ILE A 175 8.67 -8.26 2.28
C ILE A 175 7.39 -7.69 2.91
N LYS A 176 7.44 -6.39 3.22
CA LYS A 176 6.28 -5.56 3.55
C LYS A 176 5.94 -4.68 2.35
N ALA A 177 4.67 -4.65 1.97
CA ALA A 177 4.16 -3.73 0.97
C ALA A 177 3.13 -2.76 1.58
N VAL A 178 3.22 -1.49 1.21
CA VAL A 178 2.31 -0.42 1.64
C VAL A 178 1.74 0.26 0.42
N VAL A 179 0.42 0.20 0.26
CA VAL A 179 -0.31 0.82 -0.86
C VAL A 179 -0.80 2.21 -0.45
N SER A 180 -0.63 3.16 -1.36
CA SER A 180 -1.12 4.53 -1.21
C SER A 180 -1.71 5.04 -2.53
N PRO A 181 -2.76 5.87 -2.49
CA PRO A 181 -3.31 6.48 -3.70
C PRO A 181 -2.32 7.48 -4.30
N ILE A 182 -2.17 7.46 -5.62
CA ILE A 182 -1.51 8.55 -6.35
C ILE A 182 -2.59 9.59 -6.66
N PRO A 183 -2.46 10.84 -6.16
CA PRO A 183 -3.46 11.87 -6.42
C PRO A 183 -3.63 12.14 -7.92
N GLU A 184 -4.87 12.05 -8.41
CA GLU A 184 -5.16 12.30 -9.81
C GLU A 184 -4.88 13.76 -10.20
N PRO A 185 -4.47 14.05 -11.46
CA PRO A 185 -4.28 15.41 -11.97
C PRO A 185 -5.53 16.30 -11.79
N SER A 186 -6.73 15.72 -11.83
CA SER A 186 -8.00 16.40 -11.57
C SER A 186 -8.07 16.98 -10.16
N THR A 187 -7.52 16.28 -9.18
CA THR A 187 -7.44 16.72 -7.77
C THR A 187 -6.56 17.95 -7.65
N TRP A 188 -5.43 17.99 -8.37
CA TRP A 188 -4.58 19.18 -8.45
C TRP A 188 -5.30 20.34 -9.12
N GLY A 189 -6.00 20.09 -10.22
CA GLY A 189 -6.82 21.09 -10.90
C GLY A 189 -7.90 21.68 -9.99
N LEU A 190 -8.61 20.85 -9.23
CA LEU A 190 -9.62 21.28 -8.26
C LEU A 190 -9.01 22.07 -7.09
N MET A 191 -7.85 21.66 -6.58
CA MET A 191 -7.13 22.43 -5.55
C MET A 191 -6.74 23.82 -6.07
N ILE A 192 -6.13 23.90 -7.26
CA ILE A 192 -5.76 25.18 -7.87
C ILE A 192 -6.99 26.06 -8.08
N LEU A 193 -8.08 25.49 -8.59
CA LEU A 193 -9.34 26.22 -8.80
C LEU A 193 -9.93 26.70 -7.47
N GLY A 194 -9.94 25.85 -6.45
CA GLY A 194 -10.42 26.17 -5.10
C GLY A 194 -9.64 27.32 -4.47
N PHE A 195 -8.30 27.21 -4.45
CA PHE A 195 -7.44 28.28 -3.93
C PHE A 195 -7.52 29.56 -4.76
N GLY A 196 -7.61 29.45 -6.09
CA GLY A 196 -7.79 30.59 -6.99
C GLY A 196 -9.10 31.34 -6.73
N ALA A 197 -10.21 30.61 -6.54
CA ALA A 197 -11.51 31.20 -6.23
C ALA A 197 -11.51 31.91 -4.86
N LEU A 198 -10.93 31.29 -3.83
CA LEU A 198 -10.75 31.89 -2.50
C LEU A 198 -9.93 33.18 -2.56
N GLY A 199 -8.78 33.15 -3.25
CA GLY A 199 -7.94 34.33 -3.43
C GLY A 199 -8.66 35.49 -4.13
N MET A 200 -9.44 35.19 -5.17
CA MET A 200 -10.25 36.20 -5.88
C MET A 200 -11.37 36.78 -5.00
N ALA A 201 -12.03 35.95 -4.19
CA ALA A 201 -13.06 36.40 -3.26
C ALA A 201 -12.47 37.36 -2.18
N MET A 202 -11.31 37.05 -1.62
CA MET A 202 -10.61 37.90 -0.65
C MET A 202 -10.11 39.21 -1.28
N ARG A 203 -9.69 39.20 -2.55
CA ARG A 203 -9.33 40.44 -3.26
C ARG A 203 -10.55 41.32 -3.53
N GLY A 204 -11.69 40.71 -3.84
CA GLY A 204 -12.95 41.40 -4.09
C GLY A 204 -13.52 42.08 -2.84
N SER A 205 -13.39 41.47 -1.66
CA SER A 205 -13.88 42.05 -0.40
C SER A 205 -13.11 43.29 0.02
N ARG A 206 -11.77 43.28 -0.09
CA ARG A 206 -10.92 44.44 0.26
C ARG A 206 -11.24 45.70 -0.56
N ARG A 207 -11.59 45.54 -1.84
CA ARG A 207 -11.96 46.68 -2.71
C ARG A 207 -13.27 47.34 -2.28
N ARG A 208 -14.18 46.61 -1.61
CA ARG A 208 -15.45 47.17 -1.13
C ARG A 208 -15.28 47.97 0.15
N GLU A 209 -14.36 47.57 1.03
CA GLU A 209 -14.05 48.34 2.25
C GLU A 209 -13.44 49.71 1.92
N THR A 210 -12.62 49.82 0.88
CA THR A 210 -12.02 51.11 0.47
C THR A 210 -13.03 52.08 -0.16
N SER A 211 -14.18 51.59 -0.64
CA SER A 211 -15.21 52.43 -1.27
C SER A 211 -16.18 53.08 -0.28
N ILE A 212 -16.28 52.58 0.96
CA ILE A 212 -17.22 53.09 1.97
C ILE A 212 -16.61 54.26 2.78
N GLY A 213 -15.28 54.44 2.76
CA GLY A 213 -14.59 55.54 3.44
C GLY A 213 -14.64 56.92 2.73
N LYS A 214 -15.34 57.05 1.60
CA LYS A 214 -15.51 58.32 0.86
C LYS A 214 -16.98 58.75 0.85
N ILE A 215 -17.53 59.09 2.02
CA ILE A 215 -18.75 59.89 2.10
C ILE A 215 -18.33 61.24 2.65
N ASN A 216 -18.24 62.23 1.75
CA ASN A 216 -17.87 63.59 2.06
C ASN A 216 -18.93 64.23 2.97
N PHE A 217 -18.52 64.74 4.12
CA PHE A 217 -19.28 65.77 4.84
C PHE A 217 -19.01 67.10 4.14
N ALA A 218 -20.08 67.68 3.60
CA ALA A 218 -20.17 69.07 3.18
C ALA A 218 -21.04 69.83 4.20
#